data_AF-A0A1V5N6I2-F1
#
_entry.id   AF-A0A1V5N6I2-F1
#
_cell.length_a   1.000
_cell.length_b   1.000
_cell.length_c   1.000
_cell.angle_alpha   90.00
_cell.angle_beta   90.00
_cell.angle_gamma   90.00
#
_symmetry.space_group_name_H-M   'P 1'
#
loop_
_entity.id
_entity.type
_entity.pdbx_description
1 polymer ?
#
loop_
_entity_poly.entity_id
_entity_poly.type
_entity_poly.pdbx_seq_one_letter_code
_entity_poly.pdbx_strand_id
1 'polypeptide(L)'
;MKKTLEICLILIAASTTYAATIQSITANNAVTNFNHTNGLFEMTGTGGLVIYESGNVALSGTFTLNLFLQNVPAGTTATANLKPSTTGSFAFTDGSTNYLSGTITSFNIVEVFNGGGMLAGIGAFTVSPGSSLVTDFGSIGDIVNITFFVPSGIDDFTSTSFTTAASNFTVNSIPEPATIAMLSLGALSVFRKRIAK
;
A
#
# COMPACT_ATOMS: atom_id res chain seq x y z
N MET A 1 -28.78 14.41 22.92
CA MET A 1 -27.87 13.81 23.92
C MET A 1 -27.91 12.29 23.95
N LYS A 2 -29.05 11.62 24.23
CA LYS A 2 -29.15 10.13 24.23
C LYS A 2 -28.65 9.48 22.93
N LYS A 3 -29.17 9.93 21.78
CA LYS A 3 -28.79 9.41 20.45
C LYS A 3 -27.30 9.52 20.13
N THR A 4 -26.60 10.53 20.64
CA THR A 4 -25.19 10.80 20.31
C THR A 4 -24.23 9.98 21.18
N LEU A 5 -24.59 9.78 22.46
CA LEU A 5 -23.89 8.86 23.36
C LEU A 5 -24.05 7.41 22.88
N GLU A 6 -25.26 7.05 22.42
CA GLU A 6 -25.54 5.77 21.78
C GLU A 6 -24.66 5.55 20.54
N ILE A 7 -24.51 6.56 19.65
CA ILE A 7 -23.60 6.47 18.48
C ILE A 7 -22.14 6.24 18.92
N CYS A 8 -21.65 6.94 19.95
CA CYS A 8 -20.27 6.75 20.43
C CYS A 8 -20.06 5.36 21.05
N LEU A 9 -21.04 4.85 21.81
CA LEU A 9 -20.99 3.51 22.38
C LEU A 9 -21.09 2.42 21.31
N ILE A 10 -21.88 2.64 20.25
CA ILE A 10 -21.96 1.76 19.08
C ILE A 10 -20.63 1.76 18.31
N LEU A 11 -19.98 2.91 18.13
CA LEU A 11 -18.66 3.01 17.49
C LEU A 11 -17.56 2.31 18.31
N ILE A 12 -17.60 2.42 19.63
CA ILE A 12 -16.68 1.71 20.52
C ILE A 12 -16.96 0.19 20.50
N ALA A 13 -18.23 -0.23 20.50
CA ALA A 13 -18.59 -1.64 20.34
C ALA A 13 -18.23 -2.19 18.95
N ALA A 14 -18.33 -1.37 17.90
CA ALA A 14 -17.87 -1.72 16.55
C ALA A 14 -16.34 -1.74 16.44
N SER A 15 -15.61 -1.12 17.38
CA SER A 15 -14.14 -1.16 17.43
C SER A 15 -13.58 -2.47 17.99
N THR A 16 -14.41 -3.31 18.62
CA THR A 16 -14.00 -4.65 19.04
C THR A 16 -14.19 -5.64 17.90
N THR A 17 -13.23 -5.74 16.98
CA THR A 17 -12.66 -7.02 16.47
C THR A 17 -11.62 -6.84 15.36
N TYR A 18 -10.64 -7.76 15.38
CA TYR A 18 -9.52 -8.02 14.48
C TYR A 18 -8.56 -6.85 14.19
N ALA A 19 -7.54 -6.71 15.05
CA ALA A 19 -6.28 -6.16 14.59
C ALA A 19 -5.71 -7.08 13.51
N ALA A 20 -5.31 -6.52 12.36
CA ALA A 20 -4.58 -7.27 11.35
C ALA A 20 -3.32 -7.87 12.02
N THR A 21 -3.22 -9.19 12.03
CA THR A 21 -2.04 -9.92 12.55
C THR A 21 -0.87 -9.80 11.59
N ILE A 22 -1.12 -9.51 10.32
CA ILE A 22 -0.08 -9.21 9.34
C ILE A 22 0.04 -7.70 9.22
N GLN A 23 1.10 -7.14 9.79
CA GLN A 23 1.34 -5.69 9.74
C GLN A 23 2.06 -5.26 8.47
N SER A 24 2.93 -6.13 7.92
CA SER A 24 3.70 -5.80 6.73
C SER A 24 4.12 -7.02 5.90
N ILE A 25 4.29 -6.79 4.59
CA ILE A 25 4.88 -7.72 3.63
C ILE A 25 6.02 -6.99 2.94
N THR A 26 7.18 -7.64 2.84
CA THR A 26 8.38 -7.02 2.26
C THR A 26 8.91 -7.85 1.10
N ALA A 27 9.19 -7.18 -0.02
CA ALA A 27 9.97 -7.74 -1.11
C ALA A 27 11.25 -6.92 -1.24
N ASN A 28 12.39 -7.58 -1.01
CA ASN A 28 13.71 -6.96 -1.07
C ASN A 28 14.38 -7.33 -2.39
N ASN A 29 15.08 -6.35 -2.99
CA ASN A 29 15.77 -6.52 -4.27
C ASN A 29 14.88 -7.10 -5.38
N ALA A 30 13.60 -6.71 -5.41
CA ALA A 30 12.69 -7.09 -6.48
C ALA A 30 13.17 -6.50 -7.82
N VAL A 31 13.02 -7.29 -8.88
CA VAL A 31 13.31 -6.89 -10.25
C VAL A 31 12.18 -6.00 -10.74
N THR A 32 12.54 -4.78 -11.13
CA THR A 32 11.61 -3.78 -11.65
C THR A 32 11.85 -3.54 -13.13
N ASN A 33 10.75 -3.39 -13.88
CA ASN A 33 10.73 -3.07 -15.30
C ASN A 33 9.70 -1.97 -15.59
N PHE A 34 10.02 -1.04 -16.48
CA PHE A 34 9.06 -0.05 -16.95
C PHE A 34 9.11 0.11 -18.46
N ASN A 35 7.91 0.06 -19.04
CA ASN A 35 7.67 0.27 -20.45
C ASN A 35 6.94 1.61 -20.65
N HIS A 36 7.66 2.62 -21.12
CA HIS A 36 7.10 3.96 -21.37
C HIS A 36 6.03 3.97 -22.48
N THR A 37 6.05 3.02 -23.42
CA THR A 37 5.10 2.98 -24.55
C THR A 37 3.66 2.74 -24.08
N ASN A 38 3.48 1.86 -23.10
CA ASN A 38 2.16 1.55 -22.54
C ASN A 38 2.01 2.05 -21.08
N GLY A 39 3.07 2.57 -20.48
CA GLY A 39 3.13 3.01 -19.08
C GLY A 39 3.12 1.86 -18.09
N LEU A 40 3.41 0.63 -18.50
CA LEU A 40 3.40 -0.54 -17.64
C LEU A 40 4.66 -0.55 -16.75
N PHE A 41 4.44 -0.49 -15.44
CA PHE A 41 5.43 -0.68 -14.40
C PHE A 41 5.21 -2.05 -13.76
N GLU A 42 6.22 -2.91 -13.83
CA GLU A 42 6.18 -4.28 -13.32
C GLU A 42 7.26 -4.45 -12.27
N MET A 43 6.92 -5.11 -11.17
CA MET A 43 7.86 -5.51 -10.15
C MET A 43 7.61 -6.96 -9.78
N THR A 44 8.68 -7.74 -9.77
CA THR A 44 8.65 -9.16 -9.39
C THR A 44 9.82 -9.45 -8.48
N GLY A 45 9.57 -10.13 -7.37
CA GLY A 45 10.63 -10.45 -6.43
C GLY A 45 10.28 -11.61 -5.55
N THR A 46 11.27 -12.10 -4.83
CA THR A 46 11.06 -13.02 -3.72
C THR A 46 11.09 -12.22 -2.43
N GLY A 47 10.15 -12.49 -1.53
CA GLY A 47 9.95 -11.69 -0.34
C GLY A 47 9.59 -12.51 0.88
N GLY A 48 9.64 -11.84 2.02
CA GLY A 48 9.21 -12.34 3.31
C GLY A 48 7.96 -11.60 3.77
N LEU A 49 6.93 -12.37 4.13
CA LEU A 49 5.74 -11.91 4.83
C LEU A 49 5.92 -12.20 6.32
N VAL A 50 5.81 -11.17 7.16
CA VAL A 50 5.93 -11.33 8.62
C VAL A 50 4.53 -11.36 9.22
N ILE A 51 4.13 -12.53 9.70
CA ILE A 51 2.89 -12.71 10.45
C ILE A 51 3.20 -12.52 11.94
N TYR A 52 2.62 -11.49 12.55
CA TYR A 52 2.71 -11.27 13.99
C TYR A 52 1.62 -12.08 14.71
N GLU A 53 1.78 -13.40 14.67
CA GLU A 53 1.08 -14.34 15.55
C GLU A 53 1.97 -14.75 16.73
N SER A 54 1.45 -15.54 17.68
CA SER A 54 2.23 -16.07 18.81
C SER A 54 3.41 -16.92 18.31
N GLY A 55 4.56 -16.28 18.10
CA GLY A 55 5.78 -16.91 17.57
C GLY A 55 6.46 -16.18 16.42
N ASN A 56 5.88 -15.12 15.85
CA ASN A 56 6.39 -14.40 14.67
C ASN A 56 6.77 -15.36 13.52
N VAL A 57 5.78 -15.80 12.76
CA VAL A 57 6.01 -16.70 11.61
C VAL A 57 6.39 -15.87 10.39
N ALA A 58 7.54 -16.18 9.79
CA ALA A 58 7.93 -15.63 8.49
C ALA A 58 7.55 -16.61 7.38
N LEU A 59 6.74 -16.16 6.42
CA LEU A 59 6.46 -16.90 5.19
C LEU A 59 7.32 -16.34 4.06
N SER A 60 7.90 -17.21 3.25
CA SER A 60 8.59 -16.81 2.03
C SER A 60 7.70 -17.05 0.83
N GLY A 61 7.77 -16.18 -0.16
CA GLY A 61 6.97 -16.31 -1.37
C GLY A 61 7.46 -15.39 -2.48
N THR A 62 6.76 -15.45 -3.61
CA THR A 62 6.94 -14.57 -4.76
C THR A 62 5.96 -13.42 -4.67
N PHE A 63 6.46 -12.21 -4.83
CA PHE A 63 5.68 -10.99 -4.94
C PHE A 63 5.64 -10.52 -6.40
N THR A 64 4.46 -10.11 -6.87
CA THR A 64 4.28 -9.44 -8.15
C THR A 64 3.44 -8.18 -7.97
N LEU A 65 3.78 -7.13 -8.72
CA LEU A 65 3.07 -5.86 -8.76
C LEU A 65 3.08 -5.35 -10.20
N ASN A 66 1.90 -5.01 -10.71
CA ASN A 66 1.71 -4.43 -12.04
C ASN A 66 0.91 -3.14 -11.91
N LEU A 67 1.44 -2.04 -12.44
CA LEU A 67 0.83 -0.73 -12.41
C LEU A 67 0.85 -0.12 -13.81
N PHE A 68 -0.22 0.60 -14.17
CA PHE A 68 -0.25 1.38 -15.41
C PHE A 68 -0.14 2.85 -15.07
N LEU A 69 1.06 3.38 -15.20
CA LEU A 69 1.42 4.72 -14.80
C LEU A 69 1.27 5.71 -15.96
N GLN A 70 0.82 6.91 -15.64
CA GLN A 70 0.88 8.08 -16.52
C GLN A 70 1.78 9.14 -15.91
N ASN A 71 2.57 9.78 -16.76
CA ASN A 71 3.35 10.94 -16.36
C ASN A 71 2.42 12.05 -15.84
N VAL A 72 2.81 12.66 -14.73
CA VAL A 72 2.19 13.87 -14.22
C VAL A 72 3.21 14.98 -14.44
N PRO A 73 2.93 15.97 -15.31
CA PRO A 73 3.84 17.08 -15.52
C PRO A 73 4.09 17.81 -14.19
N ALA A 74 5.30 17.72 -13.67
CA ALA A 74 5.68 18.26 -12.37
C ALA A 74 7.05 18.94 -12.45
N GLY A 75 7.08 20.18 -12.95
CA GLY A 75 8.27 21.03 -12.90
C GLY A 75 9.54 20.35 -13.40
N THR A 76 10.52 20.14 -12.50
CA THR A 76 11.84 19.56 -12.78
C THR A 76 12.03 18.16 -12.22
N THR A 77 10.97 17.46 -11.78
CA THR A 77 11.09 16.17 -11.09
C THR A 77 10.10 15.18 -11.69
N ALA A 78 10.58 14.02 -12.12
CA ALA A 78 9.71 13.00 -12.68
C ALA A 78 8.66 12.56 -11.66
N THR A 79 7.39 12.62 -12.07
CA THR A 79 6.25 12.18 -11.26
C THR A 79 5.30 11.37 -12.13
N ALA A 80 4.74 10.30 -11.58
CA ALA A 80 3.69 9.53 -12.24
C ALA A 80 2.61 9.07 -11.27
N ASN A 81 1.39 8.91 -11.80
CA ASN A 81 0.24 8.39 -11.07
C ASN A 81 -0.35 7.19 -11.80
N LEU A 82 -1.13 6.38 -11.09
CA LEU A 82 -1.99 5.39 -11.72
C LEU A 82 -2.92 6.06 -12.75
N LYS A 83 -3.04 5.48 -13.95
CA LYS A 83 -3.96 5.97 -14.98
C LYS A 83 -5.42 5.92 -14.47
N PRO A 84 -6.22 7.00 -14.60
CA PRO A 84 -7.58 7.11 -14.06
C PRO A 84 -8.59 6.04 -14.52
N SER A 85 -8.28 5.29 -15.58
CA SER A 85 -9.15 4.25 -16.16
C SER A 85 -8.54 2.84 -16.10
N THR A 86 -7.43 2.68 -15.37
CA THR A 86 -6.77 1.40 -15.19
C THR A 86 -6.73 1.05 -13.72
N THR A 87 -6.65 -0.24 -13.44
CA THR A 87 -6.31 -0.72 -12.10
C THR A 87 -4.94 -1.35 -12.13
N GLY A 88 -4.16 -1.18 -11.07
CA GLY A 88 -3.00 -2.02 -10.85
C GLY A 88 -3.40 -3.33 -10.17
N SER A 89 -2.48 -4.28 -10.11
CA SER A 89 -2.64 -5.51 -9.34
C SER A 89 -1.38 -5.81 -8.55
N PHE A 90 -1.55 -6.49 -7.42
CA PHE A 90 -0.45 -7.13 -6.73
C PHE A 90 -0.84 -8.56 -6.33
N ALA A 91 0.15 -9.43 -6.17
CA ALA A 91 -0.02 -10.74 -5.59
C ALA A 91 1.23 -11.17 -4.80
N PHE A 92 1.00 -11.90 -3.73
CA PHE A 92 1.98 -12.62 -2.94
C PHE A 92 1.58 -14.09 -2.92
N THR A 93 2.38 -14.94 -3.55
CA THR A 93 2.08 -16.35 -3.76
C THR A 93 3.26 -17.23 -3.37
N ASP A 94 2.99 -18.49 -3.02
CA ASP A 94 4.02 -19.53 -2.92
C ASP A 94 3.56 -20.76 -3.70
N GLY A 95 4.22 -21.01 -4.83
CA GLY A 95 3.77 -21.98 -5.83
C GLY A 95 2.34 -21.68 -6.30
N SER A 96 1.41 -22.61 -6.04
CA SER A 96 -0.01 -22.48 -6.35
C SER A 96 -0.83 -21.76 -5.27
N THR A 97 -0.25 -21.49 -4.11
CA THR A 97 -0.94 -20.87 -2.97
C THR A 97 -0.98 -19.37 -3.15
N ASN A 98 -2.18 -18.78 -3.15
CA ASN A 98 -2.37 -17.33 -3.12
C ASN A 98 -2.56 -16.84 -1.68
N TYR A 99 -1.50 -16.28 -1.10
CA TYR A 99 -1.55 -15.76 0.26
C TYR A 99 -2.28 -14.43 0.32
N LEU A 100 -1.94 -13.49 -0.57
CA LEU A 100 -2.55 -12.18 -0.65
C LEU A 100 -2.51 -11.66 -2.08
N SER A 101 -3.65 -11.29 -2.63
CA SER A 101 -3.70 -10.57 -3.90
C SER A 101 -4.67 -9.42 -3.82
N GLY A 102 -4.57 -8.45 -4.72
CA GLY A 102 -5.48 -7.32 -4.70
C GLY A 102 -5.34 -6.37 -5.87
N THR A 103 -6.20 -5.36 -5.83
CA THR A 103 -6.32 -4.34 -6.86
C THR A 103 -5.80 -3.01 -6.31
N ILE A 104 -4.83 -2.42 -7.00
CA ILE A 104 -4.30 -1.10 -6.66
C ILE A 104 -5.29 -0.05 -7.14
N THR A 105 -5.79 0.75 -6.21
CA THR A 105 -6.83 1.77 -6.45
C THR A 105 -6.23 3.16 -6.62
N SER A 106 -5.08 3.43 -6.01
CA SER A 106 -4.32 4.65 -6.18
C SER A 106 -2.83 4.35 -6.09
N PHE A 107 -2.04 5.09 -6.87
CA PHE A 107 -0.60 5.02 -6.80
C PHE A 107 0.00 6.34 -7.29
N ASN A 108 1.02 6.81 -6.59
CA ASN A 108 1.84 7.95 -6.95
C ASN A 108 3.31 7.58 -6.76
N ILE A 109 4.16 8.01 -7.69
CA ILE A 109 5.60 7.86 -7.62
C ILE A 109 6.29 9.14 -8.05
N VAL A 110 7.36 9.50 -7.33
CA VAL A 110 8.11 10.75 -7.51
C VAL A 110 9.60 10.46 -7.41
N GLU A 111 10.41 11.13 -8.22
CA GLU A 111 11.86 11.12 -8.05
C GLU A 111 12.25 11.88 -6.77
N VAL A 112 12.93 11.22 -5.84
CA VAL A 112 13.25 11.78 -4.52
C VAL A 112 14.34 12.84 -4.62
N PHE A 113 15.30 12.63 -5.52
CA PHE A 113 16.37 13.58 -5.80
C PHE A 113 16.35 13.90 -7.28
N ASN A 114 16.17 15.17 -7.62
CA ASN A 114 16.16 15.62 -9.01
C ASN A 114 17.44 15.18 -9.73
N GLY A 115 17.29 14.34 -10.76
CA GLY A 115 18.39 13.79 -11.55
C GLY A 115 19.21 12.71 -10.83
N GLY A 116 18.78 12.29 -9.64
CA GLY A 116 19.44 11.28 -8.80
C GLY A 116 18.99 9.85 -9.09
N GLY A 117 17.98 9.67 -9.94
CA GLY A 117 17.53 8.35 -10.40
C GLY A 117 16.87 7.50 -9.32
N MET A 118 16.56 8.06 -8.14
CA MET A 118 15.88 7.35 -7.06
C MET A 118 14.40 7.71 -7.06
N LEU A 119 13.53 6.75 -7.36
CA LEU A 119 12.09 6.92 -7.34
C LEU A 119 11.48 6.35 -6.06
N ALA A 120 10.57 7.10 -5.43
CA ALA A 120 9.80 6.66 -4.28
C ALA A 120 8.29 6.74 -4.56
N GLY A 121 7.58 5.66 -4.29
CA GLY A 121 6.14 5.57 -4.53
C GLY A 121 5.34 5.13 -3.31
N ILE A 122 4.09 5.59 -3.26
CA ILE A 122 3.07 5.23 -2.30
C ILE A 122 1.74 4.98 -3.01
N GLY A 123 0.89 4.15 -2.43
CA GLY A 123 -0.42 3.86 -3.01
C GLY A 123 -1.33 3.13 -2.05
N ALA A 124 -2.58 2.93 -2.46
CA ALA A 124 -3.57 2.18 -1.72
C ALA A 124 -4.13 1.04 -2.57
N PHE A 125 -4.58 -0.03 -1.91
CA PHE A 125 -5.14 -1.19 -2.56
C PHE A 125 -6.26 -1.84 -1.76
N THR A 126 -7.06 -2.63 -2.47
CA THR A 126 -8.05 -3.52 -1.87
C THR A 126 -7.64 -4.97 -2.07
N VAL A 127 -7.80 -5.78 -1.05
CA VAL A 127 -7.48 -7.21 -1.11
C VAL A 127 -8.59 -7.96 -1.83
N SER A 128 -8.22 -8.83 -2.77
CA SER A 128 -9.14 -9.68 -3.50
C SER A 128 -9.77 -10.73 -2.60
N PRO A 129 -11.09 -10.97 -2.71
CA PRO A 129 -11.75 -12.10 -2.06
C PRO A 129 -11.09 -13.43 -2.49
N GLY A 130 -10.84 -14.32 -1.53
CA GLY A 130 -10.24 -15.64 -1.78
C GLY A 130 -8.74 -15.75 -1.53
N SER A 131 -8.08 -14.66 -1.11
CA SER A 131 -6.72 -14.73 -0.56
C SER A 131 -6.71 -15.44 0.79
N SER A 132 -5.78 -16.37 1.03
CA SER A 132 -5.82 -17.20 2.23
C SER A 132 -5.54 -16.43 3.53
N LEU A 133 -4.83 -15.30 3.46
CA LEU A 133 -4.48 -14.46 4.61
C LEU A 133 -5.30 -13.16 4.67
N VAL A 134 -6.42 -13.06 3.94
CA VAL A 134 -7.28 -11.85 3.95
C VAL A 134 -7.85 -11.55 5.32
N THR A 135 -8.16 -12.56 6.12
CA THR A 135 -8.66 -12.39 7.49
C THR A 135 -7.63 -11.80 8.43
N ASP A 136 -6.36 -12.08 8.14
CA ASP A 136 -5.20 -11.72 8.96
C ASP A 136 -4.61 -10.36 8.53
N PHE A 137 -4.76 -10.00 7.25
CA PHE A 137 -4.30 -8.73 6.69
C PHE A 137 -5.38 -7.63 6.71
N GLY A 138 -6.66 -7.99 6.57
CA GLY A 138 -7.75 -7.06 6.34
C GLY A 138 -8.09 -6.90 4.85
N SER A 139 -9.16 -6.16 4.57
CA SER A 139 -9.70 -5.95 3.22
C SER A 139 -9.02 -4.82 2.43
N ILE A 140 -8.24 -3.99 3.10
CA ILE A 140 -7.58 -2.80 2.56
C ILE A 140 -6.14 -2.70 3.06
N GLY A 141 -5.27 -2.12 2.25
CA GLY A 141 -3.87 -1.89 2.61
C GLY A 141 -3.26 -0.72 1.87
N ASP A 142 -2.12 -0.29 2.39
CA ASP A 142 -1.29 0.75 1.81
C ASP A 142 0.04 0.16 1.33
N ILE A 143 0.49 0.63 0.16
CA ILE A 143 1.86 0.50 -0.28
C ILE A 143 2.66 1.60 0.40
N VAL A 144 3.47 1.21 1.36
CA VAL A 144 4.33 2.12 2.12
C VAL A 144 5.75 1.88 1.63
N ASN A 145 6.22 2.75 0.73
CA ASN A 145 7.61 2.80 0.26
C ASN A 145 7.95 1.75 -0.83
N ILE A 146 7.70 2.12 -2.09
CA ILE A 146 8.40 1.52 -3.24
C ILE A 146 9.63 2.37 -3.50
N THR A 147 10.84 1.82 -3.41
CA THR A 147 12.06 2.51 -3.85
C THR A 147 12.76 1.72 -4.93
N PHE A 148 13.23 2.39 -5.97
CA PHE A 148 14.11 1.76 -6.96
C PHE A 148 15.05 2.76 -7.63
N PHE A 149 16.15 2.22 -8.15
CA PHE A 149 17.24 2.98 -8.73
C PHE A 149 17.25 2.84 -10.25
N VAL A 150 17.17 3.97 -10.95
CA VAL A 150 17.31 4.07 -12.39
C VAL A 150 18.76 4.48 -12.71
N PRO A 151 19.42 3.89 -13.73
CA PRO A 151 20.84 4.16 -14.02
C PRO A 151 21.19 5.62 -14.35
N SER A 152 20.21 6.43 -14.72
CA SER A 152 20.33 7.86 -14.97
C SER A 152 19.11 8.57 -14.40
N GLY A 153 19.27 9.86 -14.07
CA GLY A 153 18.13 10.73 -13.75
C GLY A 153 17.05 10.65 -14.83
N ILE A 154 15.80 10.70 -14.42
CA ILE A 154 14.65 10.74 -15.33
C ILE A 154 13.95 12.08 -15.20
N ASP A 155 13.80 12.79 -16.32
CA ASP A 155 13.09 14.06 -16.35
C ASP A 155 11.57 13.86 -16.36
N ASP A 156 11.11 12.77 -17.00
CA ASP A 156 9.72 12.35 -17.03
C ASP A 156 9.55 10.85 -17.37
N PHE A 157 8.34 10.31 -17.17
CA PHE A 157 7.98 8.93 -17.49
C PHE A 157 7.56 8.73 -18.97
N THR A 158 7.74 9.72 -19.84
CA THR A 158 7.22 9.69 -21.23
C THR A 158 8.25 9.22 -22.26
N SER A 159 9.54 9.36 -21.96
CA SER A 159 10.60 9.23 -22.97
C SER A 159 11.62 8.11 -22.69
N THR A 160 11.59 7.49 -21.50
CA THR A 160 12.61 6.51 -21.08
C THR A 160 11.99 5.21 -20.58
N SER A 161 12.40 4.08 -21.16
CA SER A 161 12.24 2.76 -20.53
C SER A 161 13.40 2.52 -19.59
N PHE A 162 13.13 1.87 -18.46
CA PHE A 162 14.16 1.31 -17.61
C PHE A 162 13.91 -0.18 -17.42
N THR A 163 14.93 -0.98 -17.72
CA THR A 163 14.90 -2.43 -17.60
C THR A 163 15.80 -2.83 -16.44
N THR A 164 15.29 -3.71 -15.56
CA THR A 164 16.04 -4.34 -14.45
C THR A 164 16.66 -3.36 -13.44
N ALA A 165 15.80 -2.60 -12.75
CA ALA A 165 16.17 -1.90 -11.52
C ALA A 165 15.94 -2.80 -10.29
N ALA A 166 16.82 -2.74 -9.28
CA ALA A 166 16.60 -3.38 -7.99
C ALA A 166 15.73 -2.46 -7.12
N SER A 167 14.69 -3.03 -6.51
CA SER A 167 13.71 -2.28 -5.74
C SER A 167 13.38 -2.90 -4.40
N ASN A 168 13.00 -2.07 -3.44
CA ASN A 168 12.40 -2.53 -2.19
C ASN A 168 10.94 -2.08 -2.15
N PHE A 169 10.09 -2.98 -1.66
CA PHE A 169 8.65 -2.76 -1.57
C PHE A 169 8.16 -3.24 -0.21
N THR A 170 7.35 -2.41 0.43
CA THR A 170 6.62 -2.80 1.64
C THR A 170 5.14 -2.46 1.50
N VAL A 171 4.27 -3.41 1.86
CA VAL A 171 2.83 -3.13 2.05
C VAL A 171 2.44 -3.37 3.47
N ASN A 172 1.55 -2.53 3.97
CA ASN A 172 1.03 -2.59 5.32
C ASN A 172 -0.50 -2.67 5.30
N SER A 173 -1.06 -3.45 6.22
CA SER A 173 -2.50 -3.43 6.50
C SER A 173 -2.91 -2.06 7.02
N ILE A 174 -4.08 -1.55 6.64
CA ILE A 174 -4.65 -0.36 7.29
C ILE A 174 -5.47 -0.82 8.51
N PRO A 175 -5.10 -0.46 9.75
CA PRO A 175 -5.87 -0.85 10.92
C PRO A 175 -7.17 -0.05 10.98
N GLU A 176 -8.27 -0.64 10.51
CA GLU A 176 -9.61 -0.07 10.65
C GLU A 176 -10.01 0.16 12.13
N PRO A 177 -9.69 -0.72 13.12
CA PRO A 177 -10.22 -0.58 14.47
C PRO A 177 -9.61 0.55 15.30
N ALA A 178 -8.29 0.78 15.20
CA ALA A 178 -7.59 1.78 16.03
C ALA A 178 -7.95 3.21 15.63
N THR A 179 -8.12 3.47 14.33
CA THR A 179 -8.53 4.76 13.79
C THR A 179 -9.96 5.09 14.22
N ILE A 180 -10.89 4.13 14.11
CA ILE A 180 -12.29 4.29 14.55
C ILE A 180 -12.36 4.52 16.07
N ALA A 181 -11.57 3.79 16.87
CA ALA A 181 -11.48 3.98 18.32
C ALA A 181 -10.92 5.36 18.71
N MET A 182 -9.85 5.81 18.03
CA MET A 182 -9.27 7.15 18.24
C MET A 182 -10.22 8.27 17.83
N LEU A 183 -10.94 8.11 16.72
CA LEU A 183 -11.92 9.08 16.24
C LEU A 183 -13.10 9.19 17.20
N SER A 184 -13.58 8.06 17.74
CA SER A 184 -14.66 8.01 18.71
C SER A 184 -14.25 8.58 20.08
N LEU A 185 -13.03 8.30 20.56
CA LEU A 185 -12.45 8.94 21.75
C LEU A 185 -12.26 10.46 21.55
N GLY A 186 -11.76 10.88 20.38
CA GLY A 186 -11.61 12.27 19.99
C GLY A 186 -12.94 13.02 20.00
N ALA A 187 -13.98 12.44 19.37
CA ALA A 187 -15.33 12.99 19.38
C ALA A 187 -15.89 13.13 20.81
N LEU A 188 -15.73 12.10 21.65
CA LEU A 188 -16.12 12.13 23.07
C LEU A 188 -15.44 13.26 23.85
N SER A 189 -14.16 13.54 23.59
CA SER A 189 -13.41 14.60 24.26
C SER A 189 -13.93 16.01 23.92
N VAL A 190 -14.30 16.25 22.66
CA VAL A 190 -14.89 17.52 22.20
C VAL A 190 -16.28 17.73 22.82
N PHE A 191 -17.08 16.67 22.91
CA PHE A 191 -18.39 16.75 23.55
C PHE A 191 -18.30 17.00 25.05
N ARG A 192 -17.35 16.40 25.77
CA ARG A 192 -17.10 16.71 27.19
C ARG A 192 -16.79 18.20 27.41
N LYS A 193 -15.95 18.81 26.56
CA LYS A 193 -15.64 20.25 26.64
C LYS A 193 -16.85 21.15 26.37
N ARG A 194 -17.78 20.71 25.51
CA ARG A 194 -19.01 21.45 25.20
C ARG A 194 -20.08 21.35 26.29
N ILE A 195 -20.03 20.30 27.12
CA ILE A 195 -20.94 20.08 28.26
C ILE A 195 -20.41 20.75 29.53
N ALA A 196 -19.09 20.93 29.66
CA ALA A 196 -18.45 21.58 30.80
C ALA A 196 -18.41 23.12 30.71
N LYS A 197 -19.01 23.71 29.67
CA LYS A 197 -19.34 25.14 29.55
C LYS A 197 -20.86 25.30 29.66
#